data_AF-A0A067SPL4-F1
#
_entry.id   AF-A0A067SPL4-F1
#
_cell.length_a   1.000
_cell.length_b   1.000
_cell.length_c   1.000
_cell.angle_alpha   90.00
_cell.angle_beta   90.00
_cell.angle_gamma   90.00
#
_symmetry.space_group_name_H-M   'P 1'
#
loop_
_entity.id
_entity.type
_entity.pdbx_description
1 polymer ?
#
loop_
_entity_poly.entity_id
_entity_poly.type
_entity_poly.pdbx_seq_one_letter_code
_entity_poly.pdbx_strand_id
1 'polypeptide(L)'
;MPKRSKRSKEDKEAGPPAKKRGRPSKNENQELPKPEPTYPESGLGQPIIELGQATPRVNTSGLATFPDELLLEVMSYYPPIPLPTVEPQPPIDADAQIERRETLAALSHTCSNLRRFFRPYIWQRIEVVSGMPVGNRRRVGKKTKANERLSNQELLRQLEIVTIRDTSLSEYVNVINVEIKDYSSHSVLEELARCMAVFPNLHTVKLLVLVDPLNAFDTEKIFAKHSYPQIRTAMVSTRGFPLLRSCPGVQFAYSTEDCKTGHLTRVMLHSCPLLQNLYLDVPEAGLEEIVSAFPEVRTLELHFGMLGFSLHAPSFALISGFKRLKNLELRAAGSITHNMKDEVLVWAKNLLLELQKVDKEEKLLCLYYSEPSDDYLTKEISIVLPVPEPLQGER
;
A
#
# COMPACT_ATOMS: atom_id res chain seq x y z
N MET A 1 -49.15 38.27 3.16
CA MET A 1 -48.68 39.20 4.20
C MET A 1 -47.46 38.60 4.90
N PRO A 2 -46.29 39.27 4.87
CA PRO A 2 -45.04 38.75 5.42
C PRO A 2 -44.74 39.34 6.81
N LYS A 3 -44.05 38.60 7.68
CA LYS A 3 -43.36 39.17 8.85
C LYS A 3 -41.88 38.80 8.80
N ARG A 4 -41.10 39.81 8.38
CA ARG A 4 -39.66 39.97 8.58
C ARG A 4 -39.35 39.88 10.09
N SER A 5 -38.34 39.09 10.46
CA SER A 5 -37.63 39.24 11.73
C SER A 5 -36.18 39.64 11.44
N LYS A 6 -35.83 40.85 11.88
CA LYS A 6 -34.48 41.41 11.89
C LYS A 6 -33.82 40.99 13.20
N ARG A 7 -32.57 40.53 13.17
CA ARG A 7 -31.70 40.52 14.36
C ARG A 7 -30.37 41.22 14.02
N SER A 8 -30.14 42.29 14.76
CA SER A 8 -28.93 43.09 14.98
C SER A 8 -27.71 42.19 15.27
N LYS A 9 -26.53 42.38 14.67
CA LYS A 9 -25.54 43.46 14.86
C LYS A 9 -25.28 43.80 16.34
N GLU A 10 -24.28 43.11 16.91
CA GLU A 10 -23.52 43.59 18.07
C GLU A 10 -22.04 43.59 17.69
N ASP A 11 -21.51 44.80 17.63
CA ASP A 11 -20.10 45.12 17.47
C ASP A 11 -19.36 44.80 18.79
N LYS A 12 -18.27 44.02 18.72
CA LYS A 12 -17.29 43.93 19.80
C LYS A 12 -15.98 44.53 19.34
N GLU A 13 -15.67 45.68 19.91
CA GLU A 13 -14.45 46.45 19.75
C GLU A 13 -13.21 45.62 20.06
N ALA A 14 -12.24 45.69 19.14
CA ALA A 14 -10.89 45.17 19.31
C ALA A 14 -10.05 46.19 20.10
N GLY A 15 -9.58 45.78 21.29
CA GLY A 15 -8.60 46.52 22.07
C GLY A 15 -7.18 46.39 21.49
N PRO A 16 -6.30 47.40 21.69
CA PRO A 16 -4.97 47.44 21.10
C PRO A 16 -3.97 46.53 21.83
N PRO A 17 -3.00 45.92 21.13
CA PRO A 17 -2.01 45.06 21.76
C PRO A 17 -0.96 45.87 22.53
N ALA A 18 -0.73 45.46 23.78
CA ALA A 18 0.27 46.01 24.68
C ALA A 18 1.70 45.77 24.16
N LYS A 19 2.47 46.85 24.06
CA LYS A 19 3.93 46.88 23.87
C LYS A 19 4.63 46.06 24.96
N LYS A 20 5.18 44.90 24.60
CA LYS A 20 6.16 44.21 25.46
C LYS A 20 7.56 44.76 25.21
N ARG A 21 8.14 45.20 26.34
CA ARG A 21 9.43 45.85 26.53
C ARG A 21 10.58 44.96 26.06
N GLY A 22 11.59 45.63 25.50
CA GLY A 22 12.85 45.05 25.09
C GLY A 22 13.59 44.35 26.25
N ARG A 23 14.24 43.24 25.91
CA ARG A 23 15.28 42.62 26.72
C ARG A 23 16.65 43.06 26.19
N PRO A 24 17.60 43.39 27.08
CA PRO A 24 18.92 43.87 26.69
C PRO A 24 19.78 42.74 26.13
N SER A 25 20.45 43.05 25.03
CA SER A 25 21.58 42.32 24.47
C SER A 25 22.80 42.49 25.38
N LYS A 26 23.19 41.42 26.07
CA LYS A 26 24.56 41.20 26.57
C LYS A 26 24.82 39.70 26.63
N ASN A 27 25.78 39.23 25.85
CA ASN A 27 26.83 38.29 26.27
C ASN A 27 27.81 38.11 25.12
N GLU A 28 28.74 39.07 25.07
CA GLU A 28 30.19 38.85 25.12
C GLU A 28 30.65 37.40 24.91
N ASN A 29 31.21 37.15 23.73
CA ASN A 29 32.05 36.00 23.44
C ASN A 29 33.31 36.07 24.32
N GLN A 30 33.38 35.27 25.38
CA GLN A 30 34.65 34.83 25.95
C GLN A 30 35.04 33.52 25.26
N GLU A 31 36.04 33.60 24.39
CA GLU A 31 36.79 32.44 23.91
C GLU A 31 37.53 31.82 25.10
N LEU A 32 37.12 30.61 25.51
CA LEU A 32 37.95 29.76 26.34
C LEU A 32 39.10 29.18 25.49
N PRO A 33 40.35 29.17 25.99
CA PRO A 33 41.45 28.51 25.31
C PRO A 33 41.21 26.99 25.25
N LYS A 34 41.26 26.43 24.05
CA LYS A 34 41.29 24.98 23.82
C LYS A 34 42.54 24.40 24.48
N PRO A 35 42.43 23.36 25.33
CA PRO A 35 43.60 22.60 25.74
C PRO A 35 44.08 21.77 24.53
N GLU A 36 45.34 21.98 24.14
CA GLU A 36 46.05 21.09 23.22
C GLU A 36 46.10 19.68 23.80
N PRO A 37 45.70 18.64 23.06
CA PRO A 37 45.95 17.27 23.46
C PRO A 37 47.44 17.00 23.34
N THR A 38 48.13 16.99 24.48
CA THR A 38 49.49 16.47 24.61
C THR A 38 49.41 14.95 24.40
N TYR A 39 49.80 14.50 23.21
CA TYR A 39 50.00 13.08 22.94
C TYR A 39 51.32 12.66 23.61
N PRO A 40 51.32 11.62 24.46
CA PRO A 40 52.56 11.07 24.98
C PRO A 40 53.35 10.44 23.83
N GLU A 41 54.54 10.99 23.56
CA GLU A 41 55.57 10.35 22.76
C GLU A 41 55.88 8.98 23.36
N SER A 42 55.29 7.95 22.75
CA SER A 42 55.54 6.56 23.06
C SER A 42 56.74 6.12 22.23
N GLY A 43 57.92 6.38 22.75
CA GLY A 43 59.14 5.71 22.32
C GLY A 43 59.15 4.25 22.78
N LEU A 44 59.88 3.45 21.99
CA LEU A 44 60.32 2.06 22.18
C LEU A 44 59.46 0.99 21.51
N GLY A 45 60.10 0.39 20.50
CA GLY A 45 59.55 -0.52 19.52
C GLY A 45 58.94 -1.78 20.11
N GLN A 46 57.73 -2.08 19.65
CA GLN A 46 57.20 -3.42 19.71
C GLN A 46 57.82 -4.26 18.60
N PRO A 47 58.23 -5.51 18.88
CA PRO A 47 58.71 -6.42 17.87
C PRO A 47 57.58 -6.65 16.85
N ILE A 48 57.93 -6.58 15.56
CA ILE A 48 57.10 -7.05 14.47
C ILE A 48 56.92 -8.55 14.71
N ILE A 49 55.85 -8.91 15.41
CA ILE A 49 55.39 -10.29 15.46
C ILE A 49 54.86 -10.57 14.06
N GLU A 50 55.63 -11.31 13.27
CA GLU A 50 55.16 -11.95 12.06
C GLU A 50 53.94 -12.79 12.44
N LEU A 51 52.75 -12.20 12.26
CA LEU A 51 51.48 -12.91 12.31
C LEU A 51 51.52 -13.91 11.15
N GLY A 52 51.96 -15.13 11.45
CA GLY A 52 51.84 -16.27 10.55
C GLY A 52 50.42 -16.28 10.00
N GLN A 53 50.32 -16.35 8.67
CA GLN A 53 49.05 -16.36 7.93
C GLN A 53 48.20 -17.54 8.41
N ALA A 54 47.41 -17.30 9.45
CA ALA A 54 46.43 -18.27 9.92
C ALA A 54 45.38 -18.40 8.83
N THR A 55 45.44 -19.51 8.08
CA THR A 55 44.43 -19.84 7.09
C THR A 55 43.07 -19.75 7.76
N PRO A 56 42.10 -18.99 7.20
CA PRO A 56 40.81 -18.81 7.82
C PRO A 56 40.18 -20.18 8.07
N ARG A 57 39.93 -20.53 9.34
CA ARG A 57 39.25 -21.77 9.70
C ARG A 57 37.83 -21.69 9.14
N VAL A 58 37.56 -22.49 8.11
CA VAL A 58 36.22 -22.64 7.55
C VAL A 58 35.36 -23.34 8.60
N ASN A 59 34.22 -22.76 8.94
CA ASN A 59 33.29 -23.40 9.86
C ASN A 59 32.62 -24.59 9.16
N THR A 60 33.00 -25.81 9.53
CA THR A 60 32.48 -27.05 8.96
C THR A 60 31.35 -27.66 9.80
N SER A 61 30.85 -26.95 10.82
CA SER A 61 29.75 -27.45 11.66
C SER A 61 28.74 -26.37 12.04
N GLY A 62 27.57 -26.81 12.51
CA GLY A 62 26.49 -25.95 13.00
C GLY A 62 25.52 -25.47 11.93
N LEU A 63 24.72 -24.46 12.28
CA LEU A 63 23.62 -23.96 11.43
C LEU A 63 24.10 -23.47 10.06
N ALA A 64 25.31 -22.91 9.99
CA ALA A 64 25.88 -22.37 8.75
C ALA A 64 26.21 -23.46 7.70
N THR A 65 26.26 -24.73 8.08
CA THR A 65 26.52 -25.84 7.14
C THR A 65 25.26 -26.62 6.78
N PHE A 66 24.10 -26.17 7.24
CA PHE A 66 22.84 -26.80 6.87
C PHE A 66 22.57 -26.60 5.37
N PRO A 67 22.01 -27.63 4.69
CA PRO A 67 21.43 -27.45 3.37
C PRO A 67 20.36 -26.34 3.38
N ASP A 68 20.19 -25.68 2.24
CA ASP A 68 19.27 -24.56 2.08
C ASP A 68 17.81 -24.99 2.42
N GLU A 69 17.46 -26.27 2.22
CA GLU A 69 16.15 -26.83 2.58
C GLU A 69 15.88 -26.83 4.09
N LEU A 70 16.88 -27.16 4.92
CA LEU A 70 16.74 -27.12 6.38
C LEU A 70 16.69 -25.68 6.89
N LEU A 71 17.42 -24.77 6.23
CA LEU A 71 17.33 -23.34 6.56
C LEU A 71 15.95 -22.77 6.21
N LEU A 72 15.33 -23.22 5.10
CA LEU A 72 13.94 -22.91 4.76
C LEU A 72 12.96 -23.46 5.80
N GLU A 73 13.17 -24.68 6.29
CA GLU A 73 12.37 -25.26 7.37
C GLU A 73 12.46 -24.41 8.64
N VAL A 74 13.66 -23.98 9.04
CA VAL A 74 13.85 -23.03 10.16
C VAL A 74 13.09 -21.72 9.91
N MET A 75 13.11 -21.18 8.69
CA MET A 75 12.35 -19.97 8.34
C MET A 75 10.84 -20.16 8.39
N SER A 76 10.34 -21.38 8.17
CA SER A 76 8.91 -21.70 8.15
C SER A 76 8.27 -21.64 9.54
N TYR A 77 9.06 -21.74 10.61
CA TYR A 77 8.59 -21.57 11.99
C TYR A 77 8.20 -20.11 12.31
N TYR A 78 8.67 -19.15 11.52
CA TYR A 78 8.19 -17.77 11.62
C TYR A 78 6.93 -17.63 10.77
N PRO A 79 5.90 -16.90 11.24
CA PRO A 79 4.67 -16.74 10.46
C PRO A 79 4.98 -16.11 9.09
N PRO A 80 4.34 -16.61 8.01
CA PRO A 80 4.50 -16.01 6.70
C PRO A 80 3.96 -14.58 6.75
N ILE A 81 4.66 -13.64 6.14
CA ILE A 81 4.18 -12.26 6.03
C ILE A 81 3.15 -12.26 4.91
N PRO A 82 1.84 -12.07 5.20
CA PRO A 82 0.84 -12.03 4.14
C PRO A 82 1.18 -10.93 3.14
N LEU A 83 0.82 -11.13 1.88
CA LEU A 83 0.87 -10.03 0.92
C LEU A 83 -0.02 -8.90 1.44
N PRO A 84 0.36 -7.64 1.19
CA PRO A 84 -0.51 -6.53 1.53
C PRO A 84 -1.89 -6.77 0.94
N THR A 85 -2.93 -6.61 1.76
CA THR A 85 -4.34 -6.65 1.33
C THR A 85 -4.98 -5.29 1.58
N VAL A 86 -6.10 -5.06 0.91
CA VAL A 86 -6.89 -3.84 1.04
C VAL A 86 -7.66 -3.82 2.34
N GLU A 87 -8.24 -4.96 2.68
CA GLU A 87 -9.06 -5.13 3.85
C GLU A 87 -8.29 -4.70 5.10
N PRO A 88 -8.97 -4.06 6.06
CA PRO A 88 -8.43 -3.88 7.39
C PRO A 88 -8.25 -5.27 7.98
N GLN A 89 -7.07 -5.85 7.74
CA GLN A 89 -6.68 -7.09 8.38
C GLN A 89 -6.83 -6.89 9.89
N PRO A 90 -7.31 -7.90 10.64
CA PRO A 90 -7.15 -7.88 12.08
C PRO A 90 -5.69 -7.50 12.34
N PRO A 91 -5.42 -6.57 13.28
CA PRO A 91 -4.13 -5.91 13.40
C PRO A 91 -3.06 -6.96 13.25
N ILE A 92 -2.43 -6.99 12.07
CA ILE A 92 -1.43 -8.01 11.78
C ILE A 92 -0.47 -7.90 12.93
N ASP A 93 -0.08 -9.04 13.49
CA ASP A 93 0.84 -9.04 14.61
C ASP A 93 2.15 -8.41 14.13
N ALA A 94 2.22 -7.09 14.25
CA ALA A 94 3.30 -6.28 13.77
C ALA A 94 4.54 -6.75 14.51
N ASP A 95 4.39 -7.11 15.80
CA ASP A 95 5.45 -7.69 16.62
C ASP A 95 5.99 -8.97 16.00
N ALA A 96 5.13 -9.90 15.57
CA ALA A 96 5.59 -11.11 14.89
C ALA A 96 6.32 -10.82 13.57
N GLN A 97 5.88 -9.82 12.79
CA GLN A 97 6.58 -9.41 11.55
C GLN A 97 7.96 -8.81 11.84
N ILE A 98 8.04 -7.95 12.87
CA ILE A 98 9.28 -7.34 13.30
C ILE A 98 10.23 -8.40 13.84
N GLU A 99 9.74 -9.28 14.71
CA GLU A 99 10.50 -10.38 15.30
C GLU A 99 11.08 -11.27 14.20
N ARG A 100 10.27 -11.62 13.19
CA ARG A 100 10.77 -12.34 12.01
C ARG A 100 11.90 -11.56 11.34
N ARG A 101 11.71 -10.29 11.02
CA ARG A 101 12.71 -9.47 10.31
C ARG A 101 14.01 -9.33 11.13
N GLU A 102 13.90 -9.01 12.41
CA GLU A 102 15.03 -8.85 13.31
C GLU A 102 15.79 -10.17 13.50
N THR A 103 15.07 -11.28 13.62
CA THR A 103 15.69 -12.61 13.75
C THR A 103 16.45 -12.99 12.48
N LEU A 104 15.85 -12.82 11.31
CA LEU A 104 16.52 -13.08 10.04
C LEU A 104 17.73 -12.16 9.87
N ALA A 105 17.62 -10.88 10.23
CA ALA A 105 18.73 -9.94 10.20
C ALA A 105 19.87 -10.38 11.13
N ALA A 106 19.55 -10.77 12.37
CA ALA A 106 20.54 -11.29 13.32
C ALA A 106 21.24 -12.53 12.78
N LEU A 107 20.50 -13.48 12.20
CA LEU A 107 21.06 -14.67 11.57
C LEU A 107 21.98 -14.31 10.39
N SER A 108 21.60 -13.35 9.56
CA SER A 108 22.41 -12.86 8.43
C SER A 108 23.72 -12.16 8.86
N HIS A 109 23.81 -11.73 10.11
CA HIS A 109 25.03 -11.12 10.66
C HIS A 109 26.01 -12.13 11.26
N THR A 110 25.60 -13.39 11.48
CA THR A 110 26.45 -14.41 12.13
C THR A 110 27.62 -14.88 11.24
N CYS A 111 27.38 -15.16 9.96
CA CYS A 111 28.40 -15.63 9.03
C CYS A 111 28.01 -15.37 7.55
N SER A 112 28.95 -15.53 6.63
CA SER A 112 28.74 -15.27 5.20
C SER A 112 27.73 -16.21 4.54
N ASN A 113 27.67 -17.48 4.93
CA ASN A 113 26.70 -18.42 4.33
C ASN A 113 25.26 -18.09 4.77
N LEU A 114 25.04 -17.85 6.07
CA LEU A 114 23.73 -17.43 6.56
C LEU A 114 23.34 -16.04 6.02
N ARG A 115 24.32 -15.16 5.80
CA ARG A 115 24.09 -13.91 5.07
C ARG A 115 23.61 -14.17 3.64
N ARG A 116 24.31 -15.01 2.86
CA ARG A 116 23.93 -15.38 1.50
C ARG A 116 22.49 -15.89 1.46
N PHE A 117 22.13 -16.74 2.41
CA PHE A 117 20.83 -17.40 2.46
C PHE A 117 19.69 -16.47 2.95
N PHE A 118 19.82 -15.81 4.11
CA PHE A 118 18.72 -15.03 4.70
C PHE A 118 18.54 -13.64 4.09
N ARG A 119 19.58 -13.08 3.46
CA ARG A 119 19.57 -11.73 2.92
C ARG A 119 18.46 -11.48 1.89
N PRO A 120 18.23 -12.34 0.88
CA PRO A 120 17.11 -12.19 -0.04
C PRO A 120 15.77 -12.05 0.66
N TYR A 121 15.52 -12.85 1.70
CA TYR A 121 14.24 -12.85 2.42
C TYR A 121 14.02 -11.62 3.30
N ILE A 122 15.09 -11.04 3.87
CA ILE A 122 15.00 -9.79 4.64
C ILE A 122 14.63 -8.62 3.74
N TRP A 123 15.22 -8.57 2.54
CA TRP A 123 15.09 -7.45 1.61
C TRP A 123 14.06 -7.68 0.53
N GLN A 124 13.36 -8.81 0.57
CA GLN A 124 12.21 -9.08 -0.28
C GLN A 124 11.14 -7.98 -0.15
N ARG A 125 11.00 -7.41 1.05
CA ARG A 125 9.98 -6.42 1.39
C ARG A 125 10.60 -5.18 2.00
N ILE A 126 10.18 -4.00 1.53
CA ILE A 126 10.40 -2.73 2.22
C ILE A 126 9.11 -2.38 2.95
N GLU A 127 9.18 -2.32 4.28
CA GLU A 127 8.00 -2.18 5.12
C GLU A 127 8.22 -1.14 6.21
N VAL A 128 7.29 -0.18 6.25
CA VAL A 128 7.20 0.88 7.26
C VAL A 128 5.72 1.20 7.46
N VAL A 129 5.09 0.52 8.42
CA VAL A 129 3.66 0.67 8.72
C VAL A 129 3.43 1.16 10.15
N SER A 130 2.22 1.63 10.44
CA SER A 130 1.83 2.02 11.80
C SER A 130 1.99 0.86 12.78
N GLY A 131 2.51 1.14 13.96
CA GLY A 131 2.71 0.15 15.02
C GLY A 131 4.10 -0.48 15.04
N MET A 132 4.88 -0.37 13.95
CA MET A 132 6.28 -0.80 13.97
C MET A 132 7.11 0.04 14.96
N PRO A 133 7.94 -0.58 15.81
CA PRO A 133 8.94 0.09 16.61
C PRO A 133 9.99 0.62 15.65
N VAL A 134 10.28 1.91 15.80
CA VAL A 134 11.33 2.57 15.04
C VAL A 134 12.41 2.99 16.04
N GLY A 135 13.56 2.32 15.97
CA GLY A 135 14.68 2.49 16.91
C GLY A 135 14.42 1.86 18.29
N ASN A 136 15.22 2.25 19.29
CA ASN A 136 15.21 1.64 20.64
C ASN A 136 14.00 2.04 21.53
N ARG A 137 12.89 2.53 20.96
CA ARG A 137 11.75 3.07 21.74
C ARG A 137 10.52 2.18 21.65
N ARG A 138 9.79 2.08 22.77
CA ARG A 138 8.50 1.38 22.90
C ARG A 138 7.53 1.81 21.80
N ARG A 139 6.65 0.88 21.40
CA ARG A 139 5.67 0.98 20.30
C ARG A 139 5.12 2.39 20.10
N VAL A 140 5.01 2.79 18.84
CA VAL A 140 4.41 4.04 18.35
C VAL A 140 2.90 4.04 18.65
N GLY A 141 2.51 4.24 19.92
CA GLY A 141 1.12 4.17 20.36
C GLY A 141 0.37 5.52 20.34
N LYS A 142 1.09 6.63 20.17
CA LYS A 142 0.48 7.97 20.02
C LYS A 142 1.02 8.64 18.77
N LYS A 143 0.12 9.21 17.96
CA LYS A 143 0.43 10.12 16.85
C LYS A 143 1.16 11.33 17.42
N THR A 144 2.48 11.22 17.53
CA THR A 144 3.35 12.34 17.88
C THR A 144 4.18 12.65 16.66
N LYS A 145 4.46 13.94 16.42
CA LYS A 145 5.32 14.38 15.32
C LYS A 145 6.70 13.70 15.34
N ALA A 146 7.20 13.34 16.52
CA ALA A 146 8.44 12.59 16.68
C ALA A 146 8.35 11.18 16.07
N ASN A 147 7.23 10.48 16.27
CA ASN A 147 7.01 9.16 15.71
C ASN A 147 6.84 9.21 14.19
N GLU A 148 6.14 10.22 13.67
CA GLU A 148 5.98 10.42 12.22
C GLU A 148 7.32 10.65 11.53
N ARG A 149 8.17 11.47 12.14
CA ARG A 149 9.55 11.66 11.70
C ARG A 149 10.33 10.36 11.67
N LEU A 150 10.27 9.57 12.74
CA LEU A 150 11.00 8.31 12.83
C LEU A 150 10.54 7.33 11.74
N SER A 151 9.24 7.17 11.53
CA SER A 151 8.69 6.32 10.45
C SER A 151 9.25 6.72 9.08
N ASN A 152 9.17 8.00 8.71
CA ASN A 152 9.68 8.45 7.42
C ASN A 152 11.21 8.33 7.32
N GLN A 153 11.95 8.53 8.42
CA GLN A 153 13.40 8.30 8.46
C GLN A 153 13.78 6.82 8.30
N GLU A 154 13.01 5.91 8.89
CA GLU A 154 13.21 4.47 8.71
C GLU A 154 12.97 4.04 7.27
N LEU A 155 11.95 4.62 6.61
CA LEU A 155 11.74 4.40 5.17
C LEU A 155 12.97 4.84 4.37
N LEU A 156 13.44 6.07 4.58
CA LEU A 156 14.64 6.59 3.90
C LEU A 156 15.87 5.73 4.18
N ARG A 157 16.06 5.25 5.42
CA ARG A 157 17.17 4.37 5.78
C ARG A 157 17.13 3.05 4.99
N GLN A 158 15.95 2.43 4.88
CA GLN A 158 15.78 1.19 4.11
C GLN A 158 16.05 1.43 2.61
N LEU A 159 15.52 2.53 2.05
CA LEU A 159 15.76 2.92 0.66
C LEU A 159 17.25 3.19 0.38
N GLU A 160 17.94 3.91 1.28
CA GLU A 160 19.38 4.19 1.19
C GLU A 160 20.19 2.89 1.21
N ILE A 161 19.85 1.94 2.08
CA ILE A 161 20.57 0.65 2.14
C ILE A 161 20.46 -0.09 0.82
N VAL A 162 19.25 -0.18 0.27
CA VAL A 162 18.97 -0.98 -0.93
C VAL A 162 19.47 -0.29 -2.21
N THR A 163 19.51 1.04 -2.25
CA THR A 163 19.85 1.77 -3.49
C THR A 163 21.22 2.43 -3.49
N ILE A 164 21.84 2.64 -2.33
CA ILE A 164 23.13 3.35 -2.22
C ILE A 164 24.18 2.44 -1.59
N ARG A 165 23.89 1.82 -0.43
CA ARG A 165 24.91 1.06 0.31
C ARG A 165 25.20 -0.30 -0.32
N ASP A 166 24.17 -1.00 -0.75
CA ASP A 166 24.30 -2.25 -1.47
C ASP A 166 23.19 -2.40 -2.51
N THR A 167 23.51 -1.98 -3.74
CA THR A 167 22.60 -2.00 -4.88
C THR A 167 22.19 -3.41 -5.28
N SER A 168 22.95 -4.46 -4.91
CA SER A 168 22.58 -5.85 -5.20
C SER A 168 21.32 -6.27 -4.44
N LEU A 169 20.92 -5.51 -3.41
CA LEU A 169 19.69 -5.75 -2.68
C LEU A 169 18.44 -5.39 -3.48
N SER A 170 18.56 -4.48 -4.45
CA SER A 170 17.43 -4.02 -5.28
C SER A 170 16.76 -5.17 -6.04
N GLU A 171 17.54 -6.19 -6.42
CA GLU A 171 17.05 -7.38 -7.12
C GLU A 171 16.13 -8.24 -6.24
N TYR A 172 16.23 -8.15 -4.92
CA TYR A 172 15.38 -8.93 -4.02
C TYR A 172 14.05 -8.24 -3.75
N VAL A 173 13.97 -6.91 -3.85
CA VAL A 173 12.75 -6.15 -3.51
C VAL A 173 11.63 -6.49 -4.48
N ASN A 174 10.57 -7.11 -3.98
CA ASN A 174 9.38 -7.42 -4.76
C ASN A 174 8.08 -6.84 -4.19
N VAL A 175 8.08 -6.44 -2.92
CA VAL A 175 6.96 -5.76 -2.26
C VAL A 175 7.41 -4.49 -1.54
N ILE A 176 6.64 -3.42 -1.69
CA ILE A 176 6.72 -2.22 -0.84
C ILE A 176 5.39 -2.07 -0.11
N ASN A 177 5.43 -1.93 1.22
CA ASN A 177 4.26 -1.67 2.07
C ASN A 177 4.58 -0.53 3.03
N VAL A 178 4.20 0.69 2.67
CA VAL A 178 4.68 1.89 3.37
C VAL A 178 3.56 2.89 3.66
N GLU A 179 3.63 3.48 4.84
CA GLU A 179 2.82 4.61 5.26
C GLU A 179 3.69 5.86 5.39
N ILE A 180 3.47 6.84 4.51
CA ILE A 180 4.17 8.13 4.56
C ILE A 180 3.39 9.06 5.48
N LYS A 181 4.03 9.51 6.55
CA LYS A 181 3.45 10.42 7.55
C LYS A 181 3.70 11.88 7.19
N ASP A 182 3.02 12.80 7.87
CA ASP A 182 3.14 14.25 7.69
C ASP A 182 4.43 14.87 8.25
N TYR A 183 5.59 14.34 7.80
CA TYR A 183 6.90 14.88 8.12
C TYR A 183 7.84 14.74 6.94
N SER A 184 8.24 15.86 6.31
CA SER A 184 9.06 15.84 5.08
C SER A 184 8.50 14.91 3.99
N SER A 185 7.17 14.77 3.96
CA SER A 185 6.44 13.82 3.12
C SER A 185 6.72 13.99 1.63
N HIS A 186 6.88 15.23 1.15
CA HIS A 186 7.28 15.53 -0.22
C HIS A 186 8.63 14.88 -0.58
N SER A 187 9.69 15.18 0.16
CA SER A 187 11.04 14.64 -0.11
C SER A 187 11.10 13.12 0.06
N VAL A 188 10.37 12.58 1.04
CA VAL A 188 10.28 11.14 1.26
C VAL A 188 9.58 10.45 0.07
N LEU A 189 8.51 11.06 -0.45
CA LEU A 189 7.80 10.53 -1.61
C LEU A 189 8.64 10.63 -2.89
N GLU A 190 9.37 11.73 -3.10
CA GLU A 190 10.29 11.87 -4.23
C GLU A 190 11.37 10.78 -4.21
N GLU A 191 11.96 10.53 -3.04
CA GLU A 191 12.98 9.49 -2.91
C GLU A 191 12.41 8.09 -3.09
N LEU A 192 11.21 7.82 -2.56
CA LEU A 192 10.50 6.56 -2.81
C LEU A 192 10.22 6.36 -4.30
N ALA A 193 9.70 7.39 -4.98
CA ALA A 193 9.39 7.36 -6.41
C ALA A 193 10.64 7.06 -7.25
N ARG A 194 11.77 7.69 -6.92
CA ARG A 194 13.07 7.43 -7.55
C ARG A 194 13.54 5.99 -7.32
N CYS A 195 13.43 5.49 -6.09
CA CYS A 195 13.90 4.15 -5.73
C CYS A 195 13.06 3.04 -6.37
N MET A 196 11.74 3.19 -6.45
CA MET A 196 10.87 2.20 -7.10
C MET A 196 11.27 1.94 -8.56
N ALA A 197 11.77 2.96 -9.27
CA ALA A 197 12.22 2.83 -10.65
C ALA A 197 13.46 1.93 -10.82
N VAL A 198 14.25 1.72 -9.75
CA VAL A 198 15.45 0.88 -9.79
C VAL A 198 15.26 -0.52 -9.20
N PHE A 199 14.04 -0.89 -8.81
CA PHE A 199 13.72 -2.22 -8.29
C PHE A 199 13.13 -3.09 -9.41
N PRO A 200 13.93 -3.96 -10.06
CA PRO A 200 13.50 -4.68 -11.25
C PRO A 200 12.40 -5.72 -10.97
N ASN A 201 12.39 -6.28 -9.76
CA ASN A 201 11.45 -7.34 -9.36
C ASN A 201 10.26 -6.83 -8.54
N LEU A 202 10.13 -5.50 -8.38
CA LEU A 202 9.01 -4.89 -7.66
C LEU A 202 7.70 -5.15 -8.39
N HIS A 203 6.79 -5.93 -7.80
CA HIS A 203 5.50 -6.20 -8.43
C HIS A 203 4.30 -5.76 -7.58
N THR A 204 4.48 -5.52 -6.28
CA THR A 204 3.40 -5.10 -5.37
C THR A 204 3.77 -3.85 -4.59
N VAL A 205 2.90 -2.84 -4.62
CA VAL A 205 3.05 -1.61 -3.82
C VAL A 205 1.77 -1.35 -3.04
N LYS A 206 1.89 -1.24 -1.71
CA LYS A 206 0.88 -0.63 -0.84
C LYS A 206 1.42 0.69 -0.31
N LEU A 207 0.79 1.79 -0.70
CA LEU A 207 1.21 3.15 -0.41
C LEU A 207 0.07 3.96 0.21
N LEU A 208 0.23 4.27 1.50
CA LEU A 208 -0.70 5.09 2.26
C LEU A 208 -0.04 6.45 2.58
N VAL A 209 -0.57 7.54 2.04
CA VAL A 209 -0.02 8.90 2.23
C VAL A 209 -0.89 9.65 3.23
N LEU A 210 -0.46 9.67 4.49
CA LEU A 210 -1.17 10.23 5.65
C LEU A 210 -0.67 11.64 5.98
N VAL A 211 -0.93 12.56 5.07
CA VAL A 211 -0.49 13.97 5.15
C VAL A 211 -1.70 14.85 5.43
N ASP A 212 -1.56 15.93 6.20
CA ASP A 212 -2.65 16.89 6.41
C ASP A 212 -3.07 17.53 5.06
N PRO A 213 -4.38 17.71 4.77
CA PRO A 213 -4.84 18.44 3.58
C PRO A 213 -4.20 19.83 3.41
N LEU A 214 -3.87 20.51 4.51
CA LEU A 214 -3.21 21.81 4.49
C LEU A 214 -1.75 21.74 4.02
N ASN A 215 -1.12 20.57 4.15
CA ASN A 215 0.24 20.29 3.68
C ASN A 215 0.24 19.50 2.37
N ALA A 216 -0.86 19.54 1.61
CA ALA A 216 -0.93 18.85 0.34
C ALA A 216 0.17 19.35 -0.62
N PHE A 217 0.79 18.40 -1.30
CA PHE A 217 1.77 18.66 -2.34
C PHE A 217 1.38 17.88 -3.58
N ASP A 218 1.97 18.27 -4.70
CA ASP A 218 1.64 17.75 -6.01
C ASP A 218 2.26 16.37 -6.23
N THR A 219 1.54 15.32 -5.82
CA THR A 219 1.98 13.92 -5.98
C THR A 219 2.04 13.51 -7.46
N GLU A 220 1.27 14.17 -8.33
CA GLU A 220 1.29 13.94 -9.77
C GLU A 220 2.63 14.34 -10.38
N LYS A 221 3.16 15.52 -10.05
CA LYS A 221 4.51 15.93 -10.50
C LYS A 221 5.63 15.01 -10.01
N ILE A 222 5.47 14.37 -8.86
CA ILE A 222 6.48 13.48 -8.31
C ILE A 222 6.52 12.17 -9.12
N PHE A 223 5.36 11.53 -9.30
CA PHE A 223 5.30 10.24 -9.99
C PHE A 223 5.46 10.35 -11.50
N ALA A 224 5.03 11.45 -12.13
CA ALA A 224 5.19 11.68 -13.56
C ALA A 224 6.66 11.70 -14.04
N LYS A 225 7.64 11.81 -13.12
CA LYS A 225 9.08 11.73 -13.44
C LYS A 225 9.55 10.31 -13.75
N HIS A 226 8.74 9.30 -13.46
CA HIS A 226 9.13 7.88 -13.51
C HIS A 226 8.03 7.01 -14.13
N SER A 227 8.43 5.82 -14.57
CA SER A 227 7.53 4.77 -15.07
C SER A 227 7.87 3.46 -14.39
N TYR A 228 6.85 2.69 -14.03
CA TYR A 228 6.92 1.48 -13.22
C TYR A 228 6.18 0.31 -13.91
N PRO A 229 6.64 -0.16 -15.08
CA PRO A 229 5.99 -1.24 -15.82
C PRO A 229 6.01 -2.59 -15.08
N GLN A 230 6.90 -2.77 -14.11
CA GLN A 230 7.03 -3.99 -13.32
C GLN A 230 5.93 -4.16 -12.26
N ILE A 231 5.29 -3.06 -11.83
CA ILE A 231 4.26 -3.08 -10.79
C ILE A 231 2.97 -3.68 -11.35
N ARG A 232 2.52 -4.79 -10.76
CA ARG A 232 1.30 -5.51 -11.14
C ARG A 232 0.16 -5.27 -10.16
N THR A 233 0.47 -5.04 -8.89
CA THR A 233 -0.51 -4.81 -7.83
C THR A 233 -0.22 -3.51 -7.12
N ALA A 234 -1.21 -2.61 -7.08
CA ALA A 234 -1.12 -1.32 -6.42
C ALA A 234 -2.28 -1.12 -5.45
N MET A 235 -1.98 -0.81 -4.20
CA MET A 235 -2.96 -0.47 -3.16
C MET A 235 -2.62 0.92 -2.67
N VAL A 236 -3.43 1.90 -3.03
CA VAL A 236 -3.09 3.31 -2.84
C VAL A 236 -4.18 4.06 -2.09
N SER A 237 -3.75 4.94 -1.19
CA SER A 237 -4.62 6.00 -0.64
C SER A 237 -5.05 6.99 -1.71
N THR A 238 -6.05 7.83 -1.43
CA THR A 238 -6.55 8.84 -2.38
C THR A 238 -5.41 9.74 -2.91
N ARG A 239 -4.47 10.11 -2.04
CA ARG A 239 -3.30 10.93 -2.42
C ARG A 239 -2.24 10.18 -3.22
N GLY A 240 -2.25 8.85 -3.13
CA GLY A 240 -1.38 7.96 -3.89
C GLY A 240 -1.90 7.65 -5.29
N PHE A 241 -3.13 8.01 -5.64
CA PHE A 241 -3.71 7.71 -6.97
C PHE A 241 -2.81 8.11 -8.14
N PRO A 242 -2.11 9.26 -8.14
CA PRO A 242 -1.24 9.61 -9.27
C PRO A 242 -0.11 8.61 -9.55
N LEU A 243 0.28 7.75 -8.59
CA LEU A 243 1.21 6.64 -8.83
C LEU A 243 0.72 5.74 -9.97
N LEU A 244 -0.59 5.48 -10.05
CA LEU A 244 -1.16 4.56 -11.03
C LEU A 244 -0.97 5.03 -12.47
N ARG A 245 -0.87 6.35 -12.69
CA ARG A 245 -0.55 6.90 -14.02
C ARG A 245 0.83 6.49 -14.52
N SER A 246 1.74 6.21 -13.59
CA SER A 246 3.10 5.76 -13.87
C SER A 246 3.23 4.25 -13.93
N CYS A 247 2.15 3.46 -13.73
CA CYS A 247 2.22 2.01 -13.62
C CYS A 247 1.42 1.30 -14.74
N PRO A 248 1.94 1.25 -15.98
CA PRO A 248 1.21 0.67 -17.11
C PRO A 248 1.00 -0.85 -17.02
N GLY A 249 1.79 -1.53 -16.18
CA GLY A 249 1.70 -2.98 -15.94
C GLY A 249 0.68 -3.40 -14.87
N VAL A 250 -0.05 -2.46 -14.28
CA VAL A 250 -0.98 -2.76 -13.18
C VAL A 250 -2.13 -3.63 -13.68
N GLN A 251 -2.29 -4.76 -13.01
CA GLN A 251 -3.38 -5.71 -13.19
C GLN A 251 -4.39 -5.61 -12.04
N PHE A 252 -3.89 -5.29 -10.85
CA PHE A 252 -4.71 -5.17 -9.66
C PHE A 252 -4.55 -3.81 -9.00
N ALA A 253 -5.61 -3.01 -8.93
CA ALA A 253 -5.59 -1.70 -8.30
C ALA A 253 -6.68 -1.60 -7.23
N TYR A 254 -6.31 -1.09 -6.07
CA TYR A 254 -7.24 -0.95 -4.95
C TYR A 254 -7.05 0.38 -4.23
N SER A 255 -8.15 0.95 -3.77
CA SER A 255 -8.12 2.06 -2.81
C SER A 255 -7.93 1.49 -1.40
N THR A 256 -7.03 2.07 -0.59
CA THR A 256 -6.91 1.73 0.84
C THR A 256 -7.95 2.44 1.71
N GLU A 257 -8.74 3.33 1.12
CA GLU A 257 -9.80 4.09 1.76
C GLU A 257 -11.15 3.67 1.19
N ASP A 258 -12.20 3.67 1.99
CA ASP A 258 -13.61 3.49 1.56
C ASP A 258 -14.14 4.70 0.75
N CYS A 259 -13.24 5.47 0.13
CA CYS A 259 -13.58 6.70 -0.56
C CYS A 259 -14.33 6.42 -1.88
N LYS A 260 -15.18 7.39 -2.28
CA LYS A 260 -15.94 7.39 -3.53
C LYS A 260 -15.02 7.10 -4.71
N THR A 261 -15.21 5.94 -5.30
CA THR A 261 -14.24 5.25 -6.14
C THR A 261 -14.16 5.76 -7.57
N GLY A 262 -15.15 6.55 -8.01
CA GLY A 262 -15.14 7.14 -9.36
C GLY A 262 -13.85 7.92 -9.66
N HIS A 263 -13.20 8.49 -8.64
CA HIS A 263 -11.89 9.13 -8.81
C HIS A 263 -10.78 8.16 -9.19
N LEU A 264 -10.74 6.97 -8.59
CA LEU A 264 -9.72 5.94 -8.85
C LEU A 264 -9.84 5.45 -10.30
N THR A 265 -11.05 5.10 -10.73
CA THR A 265 -11.32 4.63 -12.10
C THR A 265 -10.90 5.65 -13.15
N ARG A 266 -11.22 6.94 -12.93
CA ARG A 266 -10.82 8.03 -13.84
C ARG A 266 -9.30 8.20 -13.94
N VAL A 267 -8.56 7.97 -12.84
CA VAL A 267 -7.09 8.06 -12.87
C VAL A 267 -6.49 6.94 -13.72
N MET A 268 -7.08 5.74 -13.65
CA MET A 268 -6.59 4.55 -14.35
C MET A 268 -6.98 4.48 -15.83
N LEU A 269 -8.04 5.20 -16.23
CA LEU A 269 -8.72 5.09 -17.52
C LEU A 269 -7.79 5.05 -18.75
N HIS A 270 -6.71 5.82 -18.74
CA HIS A 270 -5.78 5.88 -19.87
C HIS A 270 -4.38 5.33 -19.55
N SER A 271 -4.17 4.86 -18.32
CA SER A 271 -2.83 4.50 -17.82
C SER A 271 -2.69 3.02 -17.49
N CYS A 272 -3.77 2.30 -17.21
CA CYS A 272 -3.74 0.91 -16.76
C CYS A 272 -4.57 0.00 -17.69
N PRO A 273 -4.13 -0.25 -18.94
CA PRO A 273 -4.92 -1.03 -19.91
C PRO A 273 -5.02 -2.52 -19.56
N LEU A 274 -4.16 -3.02 -18.67
CA LEU A 274 -4.11 -4.43 -18.25
C LEU A 274 -4.91 -4.71 -16.97
N LEU A 275 -5.71 -3.74 -16.51
CA LEU A 275 -6.46 -3.83 -15.27
C LEU A 275 -7.48 -4.97 -15.31
N GLN A 276 -7.42 -5.86 -14.32
CA GLN A 276 -8.26 -7.05 -14.20
C GLN A 276 -9.34 -6.91 -13.13
N ASN A 277 -9.19 -6.02 -12.15
CA ASN A 277 -10.23 -5.70 -11.19
C ASN A 277 -10.70 -4.25 -11.36
N LEU A 278 -12.00 -4.04 -11.35
CA LEU A 278 -12.58 -2.72 -11.49
C LEU A 278 -13.69 -2.55 -10.45
N TYR A 279 -13.71 -1.38 -9.83
CA TYR A 279 -14.80 -0.95 -8.96
C TYR A 279 -15.55 0.17 -9.67
N LEU A 280 -16.88 0.15 -9.65
CA LEU A 280 -17.73 1.23 -10.13
C LEU A 280 -18.85 1.59 -9.13
N ASP A 281 -19.01 2.89 -8.87
CA ASP A 281 -20.20 3.46 -8.23
C ASP A 281 -21.28 3.67 -9.30
N VAL A 282 -22.46 3.09 -9.11
CA VAL A 282 -23.55 3.17 -10.10
C VAL A 282 -24.62 4.17 -9.65
N PRO A 283 -25.04 5.10 -10.52
CA PRO A 283 -24.65 5.25 -11.93
C PRO A 283 -23.27 5.88 -12.13
N GLU A 284 -22.45 5.30 -13.02
CA GLU A 284 -21.19 5.90 -13.45
C GLU A 284 -21.37 6.56 -14.83
N ALA A 285 -20.94 7.81 -14.95
CA ALA A 285 -20.91 8.50 -16.24
C ALA A 285 -19.74 7.99 -17.09
N GLY A 286 -19.95 7.84 -18.40
CA GLY A 286 -18.88 7.39 -19.30
C GLY A 286 -18.60 5.89 -19.25
N LEU A 287 -19.58 5.06 -18.87
CA LEU A 287 -19.42 3.60 -18.81
C LEU A 287 -18.94 2.99 -20.14
N GLU A 288 -19.35 3.54 -21.29
CA GLU A 288 -18.84 3.11 -22.61
C GLU A 288 -17.32 3.28 -22.74
N GLU A 289 -16.81 4.43 -22.30
CA GLU A 289 -15.37 4.73 -22.30
C GLU A 289 -14.61 3.80 -21.35
N ILE A 290 -15.17 3.55 -20.16
CA ILE A 290 -14.61 2.63 -19.16
C ILE A 290 -14.52 1.20 -19.72
N VAL A 291 -15.60 0.71 -20.32
CA VAL A 291 -15.64 -0.63 -20.94
C VAL A 291 -14.61 -0.74 -22.05
N SER A 292 -14.46 0.30 -22.88
CA SER A 292 -13.45 0.33 -23.94
C SER A 292 -12.02 0.41 -23.40
N ALA A 293 -11.81 1.09 -22.26
CA ALA A 293 -10.50 1.31 -21.67
C ALA A 293 -9.93 0.08 -20.95
N PHE A 294 -10.81 -0.76 -20.39
CA PHE A 294 -10.41 -1.92 -19.58
C PHE A 294 -10.94 -3.24 -20.15
N PRO A 295 -10.43 -3.69 -21.31
CA PRO A 295 -10.89 -4.93 -21.94
C PRO A 295 -10.53 -6.20 -21.15
N GLU A 296 -9.57 -6.10 -20.24
CA GLU A 296 -9.01 -7.21 -19.47
C GLU A 296 -9.71 -7.46 -18.12
N VAL A 297 -10.78 -6.73 -17.81
CA VAL A 297 -11.51 -6.85 -16.54
C VAL A 297 -12.09 -8.25 -16.38
N ARG A 298 -11.71 -8.89 -15.27
CA ARG A 298 -12.15 -10.21 -14.82
C ARG A 298 -12.98 -10.16 -13.55
N THR A 299 -12.74 -9.18 -12.69
CA THR A 299 -13.53 -8.94 -11.47
C THR A 299 -14.12 -7.54 -11.54
N LEU A 300 -15.44 -7.43 -11.46
CA LEU A 300 -16.15 -6.17 -11.42
C LEU A 300 -16.93 -6.07 -10.12
N GLU A 301 -16.65 -5.03 -9.35
CA GLU A 301 -17.37 -4.68 -8.13
C GLU A 301 -18.27 -3.46 -8.43
N LEU A 302 -19.58 -3.63 -8.26
CA LEU A 302 -20.57 -2.58 -8.47
C LEU A 302 -21.17 -2.17 -7.14
N HIS A 303 -21.01 -0.90 -6.78
CA HIS A 303 -21.72 -0.29 -5.66
C HIS A 303 -22.93 0.47 -6.14
N PHE A 304 -24.07 0.25 -5.51
CA PHE A 304 -25.31 0.95 -5.88
C PHE A 304 -26.14 1.31 -4.65
N GLY A 305 -26.83 2.44 -4.74
CA GLY A 305 -27.84 2.86 -3.77
C GLY A 305 -29.20 2.20 -4.05
N MET A 306 -30.10 2.27 -3.06
CA MET A 306 -31.46 1.71 -3.11
C MET A 306 -32.26 2.11 -4.36
N LEU A 307 -32.16 3.37 -4.78
CA LEU A 307 -32.87 3.88 -5.96
C LEU A 307 -32.10 3.66 -7.27
N GLY A 308 -30.80 3.35 -7.19
CA GLY A 308 -29.91 3.35 -8.35
C GLY A 308 -30.15 2.17 -9.30
N PHE A 309 -30.49 0.98 -8.76
CA PHE A 309 -30.55 -0.22 -9.59
C PHE A 309 -31.67 -0.17 -10.64
N SER A 310 -32.93 0.00 -10.21
CA SER A 310 -34.07 -0.03 -11.13
C SER A 310 -34.07 1.16 -12.11
N LEU A 311 -33.57 2.33 -11.68
CA LEU A 311 -33.49 3.53 -12.52
C LEU A 311 -32.42 3.42 -13.61
N HIS A 312 -31.37 2.62 -13.40
CA HIS A 312 -30.22 2.51 -14.30
C HIS A 312 -30.05 1.14 -14.94
N ALA A 313 -31.09 0.31 -14.89
CA ALA A 313 -31.13 -0.97 -15.58
C ALA A 313 -30.67 -0.91 -17.05
N PRO A 314 -31.01 0.13 -17.86
CA PRO A 314 -30.50 0.26 -19.23
C PRO A 314 -28.98 0.46 -19.30
N SER A 315 -28.39 1.22 -18.38
CA SER A 315 -26.94 1.48 -18.36
C SER A 315 -26.13 0.21 -18.11
N PHE A 316 -26.71 -0.75 -17.39
CA PHE A 316 -26.08 -2.04 -17.15
C PHE A 316 -25.90 -2.90 -18.40
N ALA A 317 -26.64 -2.63 -19.48
CA ALA A 317 -26.42 -3.34 -20.75
C ALA A 317 -24.98 -3.17 -21.26
N LEU A 318 -24.34 -2.04 -20.97
CA LEU A 318 -22.95 -1.77 -21.36
C LEU A 318 -21.94 -2.65 -20.64
N ILE A 319 -22.27 -3.19 -19.47
CA ILE A 319 -21.38 -4.10 -18.70
C ILE A 319 -21.13 -5.39 -19.49
N SER A 320 -22.03 -5.78 -20.38
CA SER A 320 -21.81 -6.90 -21.32
C SER A 320 -20.59 -6.71 -22.24
N GLY A 321 -20.06 -5.48 -22.34
CA GLY A 321 -18.82 -5.22 -23.06
C GLY A 321 -17.56 -5.73 -22.35
N PHE A 322 -17.61 -6.04 -21.04
CA PHE A 322 -16.52 -6.72 -20.33
C PHE A 322 -16.50 -8.22 -20.66
N LYS A 323 -16.03 -8.54 -21.87
CA LYS A 323 -16.07 -9.90 -22.44
C LYS A 323 -15.33 -10.97 -21.62
N ARG A 324 -14.39 -10.56 -20.74
CA ARG A 324 -13.59 -11.46 -19.89
C ARG A 324 -14.06 -11.50 -18.43
N LEU A 325 -15.22 -10.90 -18.13
CA LEU A 325 -15.72 -10.80 -16.76
C LEU A 325 -16.04 -12.20 -16.21
N LYS A 326 -15.36 -12.56 -15.13
CA LYS A 326 -15.51 -13.84 -14.43
C LYS A 326 -16.27 -13.69 -13.12
N ASN A 327 -15.95 -12.65 -12.36
CA ASN A 327 -16.50 -12.40 -11.03
C ASN A 327 -17.26 -11.08 -11.05
N LEU A 328 -18.53 -11.11 -10.65
CA LEU A 328 -19.37 -9.92 -10.47
C LEU A 328 -19.75 -9.82 -8.99
N GLU A 329 -19.25 -8.79 -8.33
CA GLU A 329 -19.59 -8.45 -6.96
C GLU A 329 -20.55 -7.26 -6.95
N LEU A 330 -21.68 -7.43 -6.26
CA LEU A 330 -22.73 -6.42 -6.14
C LEU A 330 -22.81 -6.00 -4.67
N ARG A 331 -22.60 -4.72 -4.38
CA ARG A 331 -22.63 -4.18 -3.03
C ARG A 331 -23.69 -3.10 -2.91
N ALA A 332 -24.72 -3.38 -2.12
CA ALA A 332 -25.76 -2.41 -1.83
C ALA A 332 -25.32 -1.46 -0.71
N ALA A 333 -25.39 -0.15 -0.95
CA ALA A 333 -25.03 0.88 0.04
C ALA A 333 -26.03 1.00 1.21
N GLY A 334 -27.07 0.16 1.25
CA GLY A 334 -28.10 0.17 2.26
C GLY A 334 -29.01 -1.05 2.15
N SER A 335 -30.12 -1.01 2.88
CA SER A 335 -31.04 -2.13 2.88
C SER A 335 -31.78 -2.26 1.55
N ILE A 336 -31.88 -3.50 1.06
CA ILE A 336 -32.65 -3.82 -0.15
C ILE A 336 -33.87 -4.65 0.22
N THR A 337 -34.98 -4.41 -0.49
CA THR A 337 -36.20 -5.22 -0.33
C THR A 337 -36.00 -6.59 -0.97
N HIS A 338 -36.80 -7.58 -0.55
CA HIS A 338 -36.75 -8.92 -1.15
C HIS A 338 -36.94 -8.89 -2.67
N ASN A 339 -37.89 -8.09 -3.16
CA ASN A 339 -38.17 -7.97 -4.59
C ASN A 339 -36.96 -7.39 -5.34
N MET A 340 -36.34 -6.32 -4.81
CA MET A 340 -35.16 -5.71 -5.41
C MET A 340 -33.97 -6.68 -5.43
N LYS A 341 -33.76 -7.44 -4.36
CA LYS A 341 -32.74 -8.49 -4.29
C LYS A 341 -32.92 -9.52 -5.42
N ASP A 342 -34.14 -10.02 -5.61
CA ASP A 342 -34.41 -11.02 -6.65
C ASP A 342 -34.22 -10.43 -8.05
N GLU A 343 -34.67 -9.19 -8.30
CA GLU A 343 -34.44 -8.48 -9.57
C GLU A 343 -32.95 -8.33 -9.89
N VAL A 344 -32.15 -7.90 -8.90
CA VAL A 344 -30.69 -7.73 -9.02
C VAL A 344 -30.02 -9.06 -9.35
N LEU A 345 -30.37 -10.13 -8.63
CA LEU A 345 -29.78 -11.46 -8.85
C LEU A 345 -30.15 -12.03 -10.22
N VAL A 346 -31.41 -11.88 -10.64
CA VAL A 346 -31.86 -12.34 -11.97
C VAL A 346 -31.13 -11.62 -13.08
N TRP A 347 -31.03 -10.29 -13.00
CA TRP A 347 -30.27 -9.49 -13.97
C TRP A 347 -28.80 -9.92 -14.03
N ALA A 348 -28.12 -9.98 -12.89
CA ALA A 348 -26.70 -10.29 -12.82
C ALA A 348 -26.39 -11.72 -13.31
N LYS A 349 -27.24 -12.68 -12.96
CA LYS A 349 -27.16 -14.05 -13.45
C LYS A 349 -27.31 -14.10 -14.98
N ASN A 350 -28.31 -13.40 -15.54
CA ASN A 350 -28.52 -13.37 -16.98
C ASN A 350 -27.32 -12.75 -17.71
N LEU A 351 -26.77 -11.64 -17.21
CA LEU A 351 -25.56 -11.03 -17.74
C LEU A 351 -24.38 -12.01 -17.78
N LEU A 352 -24.10 -12.68 -16.66
CA LEU A 352 -22.98 -13.63 -16.58
C LEU A 352 -23.19 -14.86 -17.47
N LEU A 353 -24.43 -15.35 -17.61
CA LEU A 353 -24.75 -16.44 -18.53
C LEU A 353 -24.52 -16.05 -19.99
N GLU A 354 -24.88 -14.83 -20.40
CA GLU A 354 -24.58 -14.35 -21.75
C GLU A 354 -23.06 -14.25 -22.00
N LEU A 355 -22.29 -13.75 -21.03
CA LEU A 355 -20.84 -13.70 -21.13
C LEU A 355 -20.19 -15.09 -21.14
N GLN A 356 -20.75 -16.04 -20.38
CA GLN A 356 -20.29 -17.42 -20.34
C GLN A 356 -20.47 -18.14 -21.68
N LYS A 357 -21.47 -17.78 -22.49
CA LYS A 357 -21.59 -18.31 -23.86
C LYS A 357 -20.39 -17.92 -24.73
N VAL A 358 -19.76 -16.78 -24.44
CA VAL A 358 -18.63 -16.24 -25.20
C VAL A 358 -17.32 -16.90 -24.80
N ASP A 359 -17.00 -16.94 -23.50
CA ASP A 359 -15.68 -17.41 -23.02
C ASP A 359 -15.66 -18.84 -22.48
N LYS A 360 -16.83 -19.45 -22.23
CA LYS A 360 -16.98 -20.81 -21.71
C LYS A 360 -16.27 -21.01 -20.36
N GLU A 361 -16.14 -19.94 -19.56
CA GLU A 361 -15.54 -20.01 -18.23
C GLU A 361 -16.60 -20.13 -17.13
N GLU A 362 -16.22 -20.71 -15.98
CA GLU A 362 -17.01 -20.65 -14.76
C GLU A 362 -17.18 -19.20 -14.30
N LYS A 363 -18.39 -18.82 -13.85
CA LYS A 363 -18.68 -17.47 -13.36
C LYS A 363 -19.02 -17.46 -11.87
N LEU A 364 -18.65 -16.38 -11.20
CA LEU A 364 -18.98 -16.13 -9.81
C LEU A 364 -19.81 -14.85 -9.67
N LEU A 365 -20.95 -14.96 -8.99
CA LEU A 365 -21.79 -13.83 -8.61
C LEU A 365 -21.84 -13.75 -7.09
N CYS A 366 -21.45 -12.61 -6.53
CA CYS A 366 -21.61 -12.31 -5.11
C CYS A 366 -22.50 -11.08 -4.92
N LEU A 367 -23.44 -11.15 -3.99
CA LEU A 367 -24.28 -10.02 -3.56
C LEU A 367 -24.11 -9.79 -2.06
N TYR A 368 -23.66 -8.59 -1.71
CA TYR A 368 -23.53 -8.10 -0.35
C TYR A 368 -24.62 -7.05 -0.08
N TYR A 369 -25.42 -7.26 0.96
CA TYR A 369 -26.54 -6.38 1.30
C TYR A 369 -26.90 -6.41 2.78
N SER A 370 -27.65 -5.41 3.26
CA SER A 370 -28.30 -5.46 4.57
C SER A 370 -29.81 -5.60 4.42
N GLU A 371 -30.46 -6.18 5.42
CA GLU A 371 -31.93 -6.25 5.48
C GLU A 371 -32.48 -5.14 6.36
N PRO A 372 -33.68 -4.59 6.07
CA PRO A 372 -34.26 -3.51 6.87
C PRO A 372 -34.46 -3.84 8.36
N SER A 373 -34.50 -5.12 8.71
CA SER A 373 -34.64 -5.58 10.09
C SER A 373 -33.30 -5.71 10.84
N ASP A 374 -32.19 -5.78 10.11
CA ASP A 374 -30.86 -6.12 10.62
C ASP A 374 -29.86 -5.00 10.27
N ASP A 375 -30.02 -3.82 10.88
CA ASP A 375 -29.32 -2.56 10.51
C ASP A 375 -27.78 -2.60 10.51
N TYR A 376 -27.15 -3.72 10.90
CA TYR A 376 -25.69 -3.84 10.99
C TYR A 376 -25.10 -5.14 10.45
N LEU A 377 -25.91 -6.10 10.00
CA LEU A 377 -25.40 -7.37 9.49
C LEU A 377 -25.39 -7.36 7.97
N THR A 378 -24.18 -7.34 7.40
CA THR A 378 -23.99 -7.59 5.97
C THR A 378 -24.23 -9.07 5.70
N LYS A 379 -25.22 -9.36 4.86
CA LYS A 379 -25.50 -10.71 4.34
C LYS A 379 -24.79 -10.88 3.01
N GLU A 380 -24.36 -12.10 2.74
CA GLU A 380 -23.68 -12.49 1.52
C GLU A 380 -24.45 -13.62 0.84
N ILE A 381 -24.69 -13.47 -0.47
CA ILE A 381 -25.18 -14.53 -1.34
C ILE A 381 -24.11 -14.77 -2.39
N SER A 382 -23.63 -16.01 -2.50
CA SER A 382 -22.67 -16.43 -3.52
C SER A 382 -23.29 -17.49 -4.42
N ILE A 383 -23.21 -17.27 -5.74
CA ILE A 383 -23.74 -18.17 -6.77
C ILE A 383 -22.61 -18.47 -7.75
N VAL A 384 -22.29 -19.75 -7.90
CA VAL A 384 -21.34 -20.25 -8.91
C VAL A 384 -22.14 -20.75 -10.12
N LEU A 385 -21.81 -20.25 -11.31
CA LEU A 385 -22.37 -20.74 -12.57
C LEU A 385 -21.33 -21.66 -13.22
N PRO A 386 -21.55 -23.00 -13.21
CA PRO A 386 -20.57 -23.95 -13.70
C PRO A 386 -20.35 -23.82 -15.21
N VAL A 387 -19.23 -24.32 -15.69
CA VAL A 387 -18.93 -24.40 -17.13
C VAL A 387 -20.02 -25.21 -17.83
N PRO A 388 -20.58 -24.73 -18.96
CA PRO A 388 -21.57 -25.50 -19.73
C PRO A 388 -20.95 -26.83 -20.19
N GLU A 389 -21.62 -27.95 -19.91
CA GLU A 389 -21.17 -29.24 -20.43
C GLU A 389 -21.15 -29.21 -21.97
N PRO A 390 -20.09 -29.72 -22.61
CA PRO A 390 -20.09 -29.84 -24.06
C PRO A 390 -21.26 -30.74 -24.47
N LEU A 391 -22.12 -30.22 -25.37
CA LEU A 391 -23.24 -30.98 -25.91
C LEU A 391 -22.70 -32.31 -26.44
N GLN A 392 -23.24 -33.43 -25.94
CA GLN A 392 -22.74 -34.79 -26.19
C GLN A 392 -22.87 -35.27 -27.67
N GLY A 393 -22.98 -34.38 -28.65
CA GLY A 393 -23.22 -34.68 -30.06
C GLY A 393 -22.27 -34.04 -31.08
N GLU A 394 -21.25 -33.27 -30.67
CA GLU A 394 -20.25 -32.68 -31.59
C GLU A 394 -18.92 -33.45 -31.58
N ARG A 395 -18.95 -34.77 -31.84
CA ARG A 395 -17.74 -35.59 -32.05
C ARG A 395 -17.57 -36.01 -33.50
#